data_AF-A0A8S3IJI0-F1
#
_entry.id   AF-A0A8S3IJI0-F1
#
_cell.length_a   1.000
_cell.length_b   1.000
_cell.length_c   1.000
_cell.angle_alpha   90.00
_cell.angle_beta   90.00
_cell.angle_gamma   90.00
#
_symmetry.space_group_name_H-M   'P 1'
#
loop_
_entity.id
_entity.type
_entity.pdbx_description
1 polymer ?
#
loop_
_entity_poly.entity_id
_entity_poly.type
_entity_poly.pdbx_seq_one_letter_code
_entity_poly.pdbx_strand_id
1 'polypeptide(L)'
;ENYQDERVVLSGGTLLQLQWSIHTKTAAGSTIMKAQIPSFVNLDQFNELYIDDGRAIVAKYPNGDPATHGLYAKDPGFSYDSQSWVAPIFNPSTDIHVDKPYRNGTEFPNYQLGIGGGASVFNPPRNFWSTASPPAGSNYGVPQGFTVKNGALPHIKNWSKPTTGFVHALHAGYWGSWVFEIASVDSTKNTIMFGRGGFQEARGSHSGGAFYVANIFEELDSPNEWFLDKDTRTLYFMPNETMPQVFVASQIPCLISISGSNDEDSANNILIQGLIFTQTSNTYMRDYMVPSGGDWAVHRGGT
;
A
#
# COMPACT_ATOMS: atom_id res chain seq x y z
N GLU A 1 -4.51 25.61 17.16
CA GLU A 1 -5.88 25.54 17.66
C GLU A 1 -6.80 26.25 16.67
N ASN A 2 -8.03 25.80 16.51
CA ASN A 2 -9.10 26.53 15.81
C ASN A 2 -9.84 27.45 16.79
N TYR A 3 -10.53 28.48 16.30
CA TYR A 3 -11.47 29.21 17.14
C TYR A 3 -12.72 28.36 17.44
N GLN A 4 -13.40 28.69 18.54
CA GLN A 4 -14.65 28.05 18.92
C GLN A 4 -15.65 28.13 17.75
N ASP A 5 -16.28 27.00 17.44
CA ASP A 5 -17.25 26.82 16.35
C ASP A 5 -16.69 26.98 14.92
N GLU A 6 -15.37 27.14 14.74
CA GLU A 6 -14.75 27.12 13.41
C GLU A 6 -14.27 25.71 13.02
N ARG A 7 -14.53 25.31 11.77
CA ARG A 7 -13.98 24.08 11.18
C ARG A 7 -12.75 24.41 10.36
N VAL A 8 -11.57 24.03 10.84
CA VAL A 8 -10.29 24.21 10.11
C VAL A 8 -9.84 22.88 9.53
N VAL A 9 -9.66 22.84 8.21
CA VAL A 9 -9.20 21.66 7.46
C VAL A 9 -7.84 21.95 6.85
N LEU A 10 -6.87 21.10 7.15
CA LEU A 10 -5.62 21.01 6.42
C LEU A 10 -5.74 19.82 5.46
N SER A 11 -5.72 20.12 4.17
CA SER A 11 -5.86 19.12 3.11
C SER A 11 -4.54 18.93 2.40
N GLY A 12 -4.19 17.66 2.14
CA GLY A 12 -3.04 17.30 1.31
C GLY A 12 -3.38 17.19 -0.17
N GLY A 13 -4.61 17.53 -0.55
CA GLY A 13 -5.15 17.30 -1.88
C GLY A 13 -5.47 18.58 -2.63
N THR A 14 -5.79 18.43 -3.90
CA THR A 14 -6.24 19.51 -4.78
C THR A 14 -7.60 19.19 -5.38
N LEU A 15 -8.49 20.18 -5.37
CA LEU A 15 -9.81 20.08 -5.99
C LEU A 15 -9.65 19.87 -7.51
N LEU A 16 -10.43 18.95 -8.06
CA LEU A 16 -10.47 18.63 -9.48
C LEU A 16 -11.72 19.24 -10.14
N GLN A 17 -11.49 20.12 -11.12
CA GLN A 17 -12.56 20.62 -11.99
C GLN A 17 -12.64 19.73 -13.23
N LEU A 18 -13.48 18.70 -13.16
CA LEU A 18 -13.55 17.63 -14.16
C LEU A 18 -14.70 17.85 -15.14
N GLN A 19 -14.42 17.67 -16.43
CA GLN A 19 -15.42 17.61 -17.50
C GLN A 19 -15.67 16.14 -17.85
N TRP A 20 -16.72 15.57 -17.29
CA TRP A 20 -17.05 14.15 -17.44
C TRP A 20 -17.72 13.85 -18.78
N SER A 21 -17.33 12.72 -19.38
CA SER A 21 -17.95 12.14 -20.56
C SER A 21 -18.10 10.64 -20.38
N ILE A 22 -19.04 10.02 -21.09
CA ILE A 22 -19.21 8.57 -21.06
C ILE A 22 -18.00 7.91 -21.73
N HIS A 23 -17.37 6.97 -21.03
CA HIS A 23 -16.37 6.07 -21.63
C HIS A 23 -17.04 4.84 -22.22
N THR A 24 -17.79 4.09 -21.41
CA THR A 24 -18.52 2.89 -21.84
C THR A 24 -19.69 2.58 -20.91
N LYS A 25 -20.62 1.74 -21.37
CA LYS A 25 -21.65 1.11 -20.53
C LYS A 25 -21.30 -0.36 -20.31
N THR A 26 -21.28 -0.80 -19.07
CA THR A 26 -21.00 -2.20 -18.72
C THR A 26 -22.17 -3.09 -19.10
N ALA A 27 -21.93 -4.39 -19.23
CA ALA A 27 -22.99 -5.37 -19.49
C ALA A 27 -24.05 -5.40 -18.37
N ALA A 28 -23.69 -5.02 -17.15
CA ALA A 28 -24.58 -4.91 -16.00
C ALA A 28 -25.42 -3.62 -15.99
N GLY A 29 -25.23 -2.72 -16.96
CA GLY A 29 -25.97 -1.46 -17.08
C GLY A 29 -25.31 -0.25 -16.41
N SER A 30 -24.23 -0.45 -15.64
CA SER A 30 -23.44 0.65 -15.08
C SER A 30 -22.73 1.43 -16.17
N THR A 31 -22.38 2.69 -15.91
CA THR A 31 -21.63 3.53 -16.86
C THR A 31 -20.27 3.85 -16.28
N ILE A 32 -19.20 3.62 -17.04
CA ILE A 32 -17.87 4.15 -16.70
C ILE A 32 -17.77 5.53 -17.33
N MET A 33 -17.51 6.51 -16.49
CA MET A 33 -17.27 7.91 -16.86
C MET A 33 -15.77 8.15 -16.98
N LYS A 34 -15.37 9.11 -17.83
CA LYS A 34 -13.98 9.56 -17.92
C LYS A 34 -13.87 11.09 -17.94
N ALA A 35 -12.77 11.60 -17.39
CA ALA A 35 -12.40 13.00 -17.43
C ALA A 35 -10.88 13.16 -17.54
N GLN A 36 -10.42 14.27 -18.12
CA GLN A 36 -9.00 14.62 -18.17
C GLN A 36 -8.58 15.25 -16.85
N ILE A 37 -7.45 14.79 -16.30
CA ILE A 37 -6.86 15.40 -15.11
C ILE A 37 -6.20 16.73 -15.48
N PRO A 38 -6.47 17.83 -14.73
CA PRO A 38 -5.83 19.11 -14.98
C PRO A 38 -4.30 19.02 -14.91
N SER A 39 -3.62 19.80 -15.76
CA SER A 39 -2.17 19.69 -15.94
C SER A 39 -1.33 20.07 -14.71
N PHE A 40 -1.90 20.84 -13.77
CA PHE A 40 -1.26 21.24 -12.52
C PHE A 40 -1.20 20.09 -11.48
N VAL A 41 -1.97 19.03 -11.66
CA VAL A 41 -1.98 17.87 -10.75
C VAL A 41 -0.73 17.04 -11.02
N ASN A 42 0.07 16.80 -9.98
CA ASN A 42 1.19 15.88 -10.07
C ASN A 42 0.69 14.43 -10.01
N LEU A 43 0.78 13.71 -11.12
CA LEU A 43 0.31 12.32 -11.24
C LEU A 43 1.16 11.31 -10.45
N ASP A 44 2.41 11.65 -10.12
CA ASP A 44 3.26 10.79 -9.29
C ASP A 44 2.86 10.86 -7.82
N GLN A 45 2.26 11.97 -7.39
CA GLN A 45 1.72 12.14 -6.04
C GLN A 45 0.24 11.77 -5.92
N PHE A 46 -0.49 11.77 -7.04
CA PHE A 46 -1.90 11.35 -7.10
C PHE A 46 -1.99 9.83 -7.06
N ASN A 47 -2.14 9.30 -5.85
CA ASN A 47 -2.33 7.88 -5.57
C ASN A 47 -3.60 7.59 -4.76
N GLU A 48 -4.34 8.63 -4.35
CA GLU A 48 -5.61 8.54 -3.65
C GLU A 48 -6.58 9.57 -4.22
N LEU A 49 -7.81 9.15 -4.47
CA LEU A 49 -8.92 10.02 -4.85
C LEU A 49 -9.86 10.14 -3.65
N TYR A 50 -10.31 11.35 -3.40
CA TYR A 50 -11.33 11.63 -2.39
C TYR A 50 -12.58 12.18 -3.08
N ILE A 51 -13.73 11.66 -2.68
CA ILE A 51 -15.04 12.02 -3.20
C ILE A 51 -15.91 12.42 -2.00
N ASP A 52 -16.44 13.64 -2.03
CA ASP A 52 -17.31 14.19 -0.98
C ASP A 52 -16.74 13.95 0.44
N ASP A 53 -15.47 14.33 0.64
CA ASP A 53 -14.65 14.15 1.87
C ASP A 53 -14.29 12.70 2.27
N GLY A 54 -14.81 11.69 1.57
CA GLY A 54 -14.47 10.27 1.77
C GLY A 54 -13.36 9.78 0.83
N ARG A 55 -12.55 8.80 1.27
CA ARG A 55 -11.59 8.11 0.38
C ARG A 55 -12.36 7.24 -0.60
N ALA A 56 -12.12 7.42 -1.90
CA ALA A 56 -12.75 6.63 -2.95
C ALA A 56 -12.09 5.25 -3.08
N ILE A 57 -12.86 4.27 -3.55
CA ILE A 57 -12.41 2.89 -3.70
C ILE A 57 -11.63 2.79 -5.00
N VAL A 58 -10.34 2.50 -4.95
CA VAL A 58 -9.60 2.18 -6.19
C VAL A 58 -10.12 0.87 -6.76
N ALA A 59 -10.24 0.78 -8.09
CA ALA A 59 -10.57 -0.44 -8.81
C ALA A 59 -9.77 -1.62 -8.27
N LYS A 60 -10.45 -2.63 -7.71
CA LYS A 60 -9.79 -3.72 -7.00
C LYS A 60 -10.62 -4.99 -7.04
N TYR A 61 -9.93 -6.13 -6.93
CA TYR A 61 -10.59 -7.42 -6.82
C TYR A 61 -9.97 -8.29 -5.71
N PRO A 62 -10.79 -8.90 -4.83
CA PRO A 62 -12.25 -8.79 -4.76
C PRO A 62 -12.77 -7.42 -4.27
N ASN A 63 -13.98 -7.06 -4.69
CA ASN A 63 -14.56 -5.71 -4.53
C ASN A 63 -15.02 -5.37 -3.09
N GLY A 64 -15.09 -6.36 -2.18
CA GLY A 64 -15.55 -6.14 -0.80
C GLY A 64 -14.66 -5.18 -0.01
N ASP A 65 -15.20 -4.48 0.98
CA ASP A 65 -14.41 -3.59 1.85
C ASP A 65 -14.53 -4.02 3.31
N PRO A 66 -13.43 -4.48 3.95
CA PRO A 66 -13.47 -4.90 5.34
C PRO A 66 -13.76 -3.75 6.31
N ALA A 67 -13.54 -2.49 5.92
CA ALA A 67 -13.84 -1.32 6.75
C ALA A 67 -15.35 -1.09 6.90
N THR A 68 -16.16 -1.55 5.93
CA THR A 68 -17.62 -1.41 5.95
C THR A 68 -18.34 -2.72 6.26
N HIS A 69 -17.80 -3.86 5.82
CA HIS A 69 -18.44 -5.17 6.00
C HIS A 69 -17.93 -5.93 7.24
N GLY A 70 -16.79 -5.53 7.80
CA GLY A 70 -16.14 -6.19 8.94
C GLY A 70 -15.18 -7.31 8.54
N LEU A 71 -14.25 -7.63 9.44
CA LEU A 71 -13.15 -8.59 9.20
C LEU A 71 -13.60 -10.04 8.94
N TYR A 72 -14.83 -10.39 9.32
CA TYR A 72 -15.42 -11.73 9.14
C TYR A 72 -16.64 -11.70 8.21
N ALA A 73 -16.75 -10.67 7.37
CA ALA A 73 -17.77 -10.59 6.36
C ALA A 73 -17.70 -11.80 5.41
N LYS A 74 -18.84 -12.12 4.80
CA LYS A 74 -18.90 -13.09 3.71
C LYS A 74 -18.00 -12.67 2.54
N ASP A 75 -17.92 -11.36 2.28
CA ASP A 75 -17.13 -10.76 1.20
C ASP A 75 -16.15 -9.72 1.79
N PRO A 76 -15.05 -10.17 2.42
CA PRO A 76 -14.16 -9.31 3.19
C PRO A 76 -13.21 -8.46 2.31
N GLY A 77 -13.31 -8.57 0.98
CA GLY A 77 -12.41 -7.88 0.06
C GLY A 77 -11.06 -8.55 -0.16
N PHE A 78 -10.91 -9.81 0.26
CA PHE A 78 -9.71 -10.61 0.08
C PHE A 78 -10.04 -11.98 -0.49
N SER A 79 -9.12 -12.51 -1.31
CA SER A 79 -9.10 -13.88 -1.76
C SER A 79 -8.16 -14.72 -0.90
N TYR A 80 -8.57 -15.95 -0.61
CA TYR A 80 -7.75 -16.97 0.06
C TYR A 80 -7.24 -18.04 -0.94
N ASP A 81 -7.34 -17.75 -2.24
CA ASP A 81 -7.11 -18.71 -3.32
C ASP A 81 -5.71 -18.61 -3.94
N SER A 82 -4.70 -18.24 -3.14
CA SER A 82 -3.31 -18.44 -3.53
C SER A 82 -3.04 -19.95 -3.61
N GLN A 83 -2.49 -20.42 -4.73
CA GLN A 83 -2.12 -21.82 -4.92
C GLN A 83 -0.69 -22.10 -4.46
N SER A 84 0.25 -21.23 -4.84
CA SER A 84 1.65 -21.33 -4.45
C SER A 84 2.32 -19.96 -4.51
N TRP A 85 3.36 -19.77 -3.69
CA TRP A 85 4.18 -18.56 -3.67
C TRP A 85 5.53 -18.86 -4.33
N VAL A 86 6.04 -17.92 -5.11
CA VAL A 86 7.36 -18.02 -5.73
C VAL A 86 8.40 -17.66 -4.68
N ALA A 87 9.37 -18.55 -4.46
CA ALA A 87 10.36 -18.43 -3.40
C ALA A 87 11.11 -17.09 -3.46
N PRO A 88 11.42 -16.47 -2.30
CA PRO A 88 12.28 -15.29 -2.23
C PRO A 88 13.66 -15.50 -2.84
N ILE A 89 14.26 -14.41 -3.31
CA ILE A 89 15.70 -14.37 -3.63
C ILE A 89 16.43 -13.84 -2.40
N PHE A 90 17.43 -14.59 -1.94
CA PHE A 90 18.26 -14.18 -0.81
C PHE A 90 19.52 -13.47 -1.29
N ASN A 91 19.70 -12.25 -0.81
CA ASN A 91 20.93 -11.49 -0.97
C ASN A 91 21.62 -11.41 0.40
N PRO A 92 22.83 -11.95 0.58
CA PRO A 92 23.49 -11.96 1.87
C PRO A 92 23.80 -10.53 2.34
N SER A 93 23.45 -10.24 3.60
CA SER A 93 23.80 -8.99 4.27
C SER A 93 25.17 -9.10 4.95
N THR A 94 25.74 -7.95 5.32
CA THR A 94 26.83 -7.90 6.30
C THR A 94 26.24 -7.90 7.70
N ASP A 95 26.63 -8.85 8.54
CA ASP A 95 26.08 -9.00 9.88
C ASP A 95 26.92 -8.23 10.91
N ILE A 96 26.24 -7.45 11.74
CA ILE A 96 26.80 -6.81 12.94
C ILE A 96 26.17 -7.50 14.14
N HIS A 97 27.01 -8.04 15.03
CA HIS A 97 26.60 -8.59 16.31
C HIS A 97 27.11 -7.69 17.43
N VAL A 98 26.20 -7.27 18.31
CA VAL A 98 26.52 -6.46 19.47
C VAL A 98 26.62 -7.39 20.68
N ASP A 99 27.84 -7.63 21.15
CA ASP A 99 28.10 -8.61 22.22
C ASP A 99 27.51 -8.23 23.58
N LYS A 100 27.31 -6.93 23.85
CA LYS A 100 26.78 -6.41 25.12
C LYS A 100 25.83 -5.23 24.89
N PRO A 101 24.72 -5.14 25.65
CA PRO A 101 24.33 -6.00 26.77
C PRO A 101 23.82 -7.38 26.33
N TYR A 102 24.15 -8.41 27.11
CA TYR A 102 23.69 -9.79 26.92
C TYR A 102 22.56 -10.13 27.92
N ARG A 103 21.44 -10.63 27.42
CA ARG A 103 20.25 -11.02 28.21
C ARG A 103 20.11 -12.54 28.27
N ASN A 104 20.64 -13.13 29.34
CA ASN A 104 20.58 -14.58 29.54
C ASN A 104 19.13 -15.10 29.67
N GLY A 105 18.86 -16.30 29.14
CA GLY A 105 17.56 -16.97 29.25
C GLY A 105 16.45 -16.40 28.35
N THR A 106 16.81 -15.61 27.34
CA THR A 106 15.85 -15.03 26.38
C THR A 106 16.13 -15.54 24.96
N GLU A 107 15.11 -15.58 24.11
CA GLU A 107 15.24 -15.87 22.67
C GLU A 107 16.07 -14.77 21.95
N PHE A 108 16.13 -13.57 22.52
CA PHE A 108 16.83 -12.40 21.98
C PHE A 108 17.95 -11.94 22.91
N PRO A 109 19.03 -12.73 23.07
CA PRO A 109 20.05 -12.45 24.07
C PRO A 109 20.91 -11.24 23.72
N ASN A 110 21.10 -10.91 22.44
CA ASN A 110 21.91 -9.80 21.97
C ASN A 110 21.17 -9.02 20.87
N TYR A 111 21.61 -7.78 20.65
CA TYR A 111 21.20 -7.03 19.46
C TYR A 111 22.07 -7.42 18.27
N GLN A 112 21.46 -7.47 17.09
CA GLN A 112 22.13 -7.76 15.83
C GLN A 112 21.53 -6.93 14.70
N LEU A 113 22.26 -6.80 13.60
CA LEU A 113 21.82 -5.99 12.48
C LEU A 113 22.46 -6.49 11.18
N GLY A 114 21.65 -6.78 10.16
CA GLY A 114 22.12 -6.94 8.78
C GLY A 114 22.20 -5.59 8.08
N ILE A 115 23.27 -5.33 7.34
CA ILE A 115 23.47 -4.12 6.52
C ILE A 115 23.70 -4.51 5.06
N GLY A 116 23.05 -3.80 4.13
CA GLY A 116 23.11 -4.11 2.69
C GLY A 116 22.44 -5.44 2.37
N GLY A 117 22.76 -6.06 1.22
CA GLY A 117 22.18 -7.34 0.84
C GLY A 117 20.65 -7.31 0.84
N GLY A 118 20.02 -8.26 1.55
CA GLY A 118 18.57 -8.34 1.74
C GLY A 118 17.97 -7.15 2.52
N ALA A 119 18.77 -6.44 3.32
CA ALA A 119 18.33 -5.22 3.99
C ALA A 119 18.27 -4.00 3.06
N SER A 120 18.74 -4.09 1.81
CA SER A 120 18.80 -2.96 0.87
C SER A 120 17.43 -2.46 0.41
N VAL A 121 16.35 -3.19 0.71
CA VAL A 121 14.97 -2.75 0.43
C VAL A 121 14.48 -1.70 1.43
N PHE A 122 15.18 -1.52 2.56
CA PHE A 122 14.87 -0.53 3.59
C PHE A 122 15.77 0.71 3.45
N ASN A 123 15.33 1.81 4.05
CA ASN A 123 16.08 3.06 4.10
C ASN A 123 16.16 3.58 5.55
N PRO A 124 17.34 3.62 6.20
CA PRO A 124 18.63 3.14 5.67
C PRO A 124 18.64 1.63 5.44
N PRO A 125 19.59 1.08 4.63
CA PRO A 125 19.63 -0.32 4.21
C PRO A 125 20.11 -1.24 5.33
N ARG A 126 19.32 -1.32 6.40
CA ARG A 126 19.60 -2.08 7.62
C ARG A 126 18.33 -2.73 8.17
N ASN A 127 18.46 -3.96 8.67
CA ASN A 127 17.35 -4.71 9.23
C ASN A 127 17.86 -5.77 10.22
N PHE A 128 17.22 -5.86 11.39
CA PHE A 128 17.51 -6.88 12.41
C PHE A 128 17.32 -8.31 11.89
N TRP A 129 16.34 -8.52 11.02
CA TRP A 129 15.97 -9.85 10.49
C TRP A 129 16.73 -10.25 9.23
N SER A 130 17.53 -9.36 8.63
CA SER A 130 18.30 -9.65 7.42
C SER A 130 19.68 -10.29 7.69
N THR A 131 19.95 -10.74 8.91
CA THR A 131 21.19 -11.46 9.27
C THR A 131 21.18 -12.90 8.76
N ALA A 132 22.34 -13.53 8.56
CA ALA A 132 22.44 -14.92 8.10
C ALA A 132 21.77 -15.94 9.04
N SER A 133 21.70 -15.66 10.34
CA SER A 133 21.08 -16.53 11.34
C SER A 133 20.38 -15.69 12.41
N PRO A 134 19.17 -15.16 12.13
CA PRO A 134 18.46 -14.38 13.13
C PRO A 134 18.06 -15.26 14.32
N PRO A 135 17.92 -14.68 15.52
CA PRO A 135 17.66 -15.43 16.76
C PRO A 135 16.35 -16.23 16.71
N ALA A 136 15.41 -15.81 15.87
CA ALA A 136 14.16 -16.50 15.62
C ALA A 136 13.78 -16.43 14.14
N GLY A 137 13.03 -17.42 13.67
CA GLY A 137 12.49 -17.43 12.30
C GLY A 137 13.56 -17.63 11.23
N SER A 138 13.52 -16.80 10.19
CA SER A 138 14.40 -16.92 9.02
C SER A 138 14.92 -15.55 8.61
N ASN A 139 15.97 -15.54 7.80
CA ASN A 139 16.44 -14.32 7.15
C ASN A 139 15.27 -13.65 6.40
N TYR A 140 15.20 -12.33 6.50
CA TYR A 140 14.21 -11.54 5.77
C TYR A 140 14.20 -11.90 4.29
N GLY A 141 13.05 -12.38 3.83
CA GLY A 141 12.76 -12.66 2.43
C GLY A 141 11.27 -12.55 2.22
N VAL A 142 10.88 -11.97 1.10
CA VAL A 142 9.48 -11.86 0.66
C VAL A 142 9.31 -12.58 -0.68
N PRO A 143 8.13 -13.14 -0.96
CA PRO A 143 7.92 -13.90 -2.19
C PRO A 143 8.19 -13.03 -3.43
N GLN A 144 8.62 -13.65 -4.52
CA GLN A 144 8.82 -12.95 -5.80
C GLN A 144 7.53 -12.85 -6.63
N GLY A 145 6.44 -13.45 -6.15
CA GLY A 145 5.20 -13.61 -6.88
C GLY A 145 4.39 -14.78 -6.33
N PHE A 146 3.30 -15.09 -7.00
CA PHE A 146 2.42 -16.19 -6.62
C PHE A 146 1.57 -16.67 -7.81
N THR A 147 1.14 -17.92 -7.73
CA THR A 147 0.13 -18.50 -8.63
C THR A 147 -1.20 -18.55 -7.90
N VAL A 148 -2.27 -18.13 -8.56
CA VAL A 148 -3.63 -18.23 -8.02
C VAL A 148 -4.37 -19.43 -8.58
N LYS A 149 -5.31 -19.98 -7.81
CA LYS A 149 -6.19 -21.05 -8.29
C LYS A 149 -7.01 -20.55 -9.50
N ASN A 150 -7.39 -21.47 -10.38
CA ASN A 150 -8.26 -21.15 -11.51
C ASN A 150 -9.57 -20.49 -11.04
N GLY A 151 -9.89 -19.34 -11.62
CA GLY A 151 -11.11 -18.58 -11.28
C GLY A 151 -10.97 -17.64 -10.09
N ALA A 152 -9.84 -17.64 -9.36
CA ALA A 152 -9.63 -16.75 -8.22
C ALA A 152 -9.54 -15.27 -8.61
N LEU A 153 -9.08 -14.98 -9.83
CA LEU A 153 -9.04 -13.64 -10.44
C LEU A 153 -9.73 -13.73 -11.81
N PRO A 154 -11.04 -13.45 -11.92
CA PRO A 154 -11.80 -13.67 -13.14
C PRO A 154 -11.30 -12.92 -14.37
N HIS A 155 -10.74 -11.71 -14.19
CA HIS A 155 -10.31 -10.84 -15.28
C HIS A 155 -8.82 -10.90 -15.59
N ILE A 156 -8.03 -11.74 -14.91
CA ILE A 156 -6.55 -11.83 -15.07
C ILE A 156 -6.10 -12.01 -16.52
N LYS A 157 -6.90 -12.68 -17.35
CA LYS A 157 -6.62 -12.91 -18.78
C LYS A 157 -6.86 -11.69 -19.67
N ASN A 158 -7.64 -10.73 -19.18
CA ASN A 158 -8.04 -9.54 -19.92
C ASN A 158 -7.19 -8.32 -19.56
N TRP A 159 -6.35 -8.40 -18.51
CA TRP A 159 -5.50 -7.30 -18.08
C TRP A 159 -4.57 -6.83 -19.19
N SER A 160 -4.84 -5.65 -19.73
CA SER A 160 -4.05 -5.06 -20.82
C SER A 160 -2.74 -4.46 -20.32
N LYS A 161 -2.75 -3.86 -19.12
CA LYS A 161 -1.59 -3.21 -18.51
C LYS A 161 -1.46 -3.55 -17.01
N PRO A 162 -1.18 -4.82 -16.67
CA PRO A 162 -1.14 -5.28 -15.29
C PRO A 162 -0.07 -4.57 -14.44
N THR A 163 0.95 -3.99 -15.07
CA THR A 163 2.02 -3.23 -14.40
C THR A 163 1.56 -1.91 -13.77
N THR A 164 0.31 -1.50 -14.00
CA THR A 164 -0.32 -0.41 -13.23
C THR A 164 -0.75 -0.88 -11.83
N GLY A 165 -0.95 -2.18 -11.65
CA GLY A 165 -1.57 -2.74 -10.46
C GLY A 165 -0.62 -3.03 -9.32
N PHE A 166 -1.23 -3.19 -8.15
CA PHE A 166 -0.59 -3.63 -6.93
C PHE A 166 -1.23 -4.92 -6.42
N VAL A 167 -0.42 -5.77 -5.79
CA VAL A 167 -0.88 -6.89 -4.99
C VAL A 167 -0.72 -6.52 -3.53
N HIS A 168 -1.82 -6.54 -2.80
CA HIS A 168 -1.82 -6.44 -1.35
C HIS A 168 -1.98 -7.85 -0.79
N ALA A 169 -1.06 -8.27 0.07
CA ALA A 169 -1.06 -9.60 0.65
C ALA A 169 -0.83 -9.52 2.15
N LEU A 170 -1.58 -10.29 2.93
CA LEU A 170 -1.29 -10.50 4.33
C LEU A 170 -0.06 -11.40 4.46
N HIS A 171 0.70 -11.21 5.52
CA HIS A 171 1.71 -12.16 5.96
C HIS A 171 1.06 -13.53 6.20
N ALA A 172 1.77 -14.65 6.01
CA ALA A 172 1.21 -16.00 6.21
C ALA A 172 0.62 -16.23 7.62
N GLY A 173 1.17 -15.55 8.62
CA GLY A 173 0.68 -15.51 10.00
C GLY A 173 -0.34 -14.40 10.32
N TYR A 174 -0.80 -13.63 9.33
CA TYR A 174 -1.84 -12.60 9.43
C TYR A 174 -1.57 -11.41 10.37
N TRP A 175 -0.37 -11.29 10.94
CA TRP A 175 0.02 -10.20 11.85
C TRP A 175 0.67 -9.00 11.14
N GLY A 176 0.94 -9.12 9.84
CA GLY A 176 1.53 -8.08 9.00
C GLY A 176 0.97 -8.13 7.58
N SER A 177 1.36 -7.18 6.75
CA SER A 177 0.93 -7.11 5.34
C SER A 177 2.02 -6.52 4.46
N TRP A 178 1.99 -6.89 3.20
CA TRP A 178 2.86 -6.39 2.16
C TRP A 178 2.06 -5.79 1.02
N VAL A 179 2.67 -4.83 0.35
CA VAL A 179 2.21 -4.32 -0.93
C VAL A 179 3.34 -4.47 -1.94
N PHE A 180 3.00 -5.00 -3.10
CA PHE A 180 3.91 -5.22 -4.23
C PHE A 180 3.35 -4.58 -5.48
N GLU A 181 4.21 -3.92 -6.26
CA GLU A 181 3.94 -3.65 -7.67
C GLU A 181 3.81 -4.98 -8.43
N ILE A 182 2.97 -5.01 -9.47
CA ILE A 182 2.94 -6.13 -10.40
C ILE A 182 4.01 -5.90 -11.48
N ALA A 183 4.99 -6.80 -11.57
CA ALA A 183 6.01 -6.76 -12.61
C ALA A 183 5.55 -7.44 -13.90
N SER A 184 4.89 -8.58 -13.80
CA SER A 184 4.38 -9.33 -14.95
C SER A 184 3.30 -10.33 -14.56
N VAL A 185 2.54 -10.78 -15.55
CA VAL A 185 1.48 -11.79 -15.39
C VAL A 185 1.60 -12.84 -16.49
N ASP A 186 1.68 -14.11 -16.10
CA ASP A 186 1.46 -15.26 -16.98
C ASP A 186 0.01 -15.71 -16.82
N SER A 187 -0.87 -15.24 -17.70
CA SER A 187 -2.31 -15.52 -17.66
C SER A 187 -2.67 -16.95 -18.08
N THR A 188 -1.71 -17.72 -18.62
CA THR A 188 -1.90 -19.15 -18.90
C THR A 188 -1.70 -19.97 -17.64
N LYS A 189 -0.75 -19.56 -16.79
CA LYS A 189 -0.47 -20.22 -15.51
C LYS A 189 -1.16 -19.57 -14.31
N ASN A 190 -1.82 -18.42 -14.51
CA ASN A 190 -2.33 -17.53 -13.46
C ASN A 190 -1.25 -17.13 -12.45
N THR A 191 -0.03 -16.86 -12.93
CA THR A 191 1.10 -16.44 -12.09
C THR A 191 1.29 -14.94 -12.18
N ILE A 192 1.36 -14.26 -11.05
CA ILE A 192 1.69 -12.84 -10.92
C ILE A 192 3.09 -12.74 -10.31
N MET A 193 4.00 -12.06 -11.00
CA MET A 193 5.34 -11.74 -10.50
C MET A 193 5.37 -10.33 -9.93
N PHE A 194 6.09 -10.15 -8.83
CA PHE A 194 6.19 -8.89 -8.11
C PHE A 194 7.38 -8.06 -8.58
N GLY A 195 7.16 -6.74 -8.58
CA GLY A 195 8.18 -5.72 -8.72
C GLY A 195 8.64 -5.23 -7.35
N ARG A 196 8.73 -3.90 -7.19
CA ARG A 196 9.11 -3.29 -5.90
C ARG A 196 8.00 -3.53 -4.86
N GLY A 197 8.38 -3.79 -3.61
CA GLY A 197 7.42 -4.00 -2.52
C GLY A 197 7.96 -4.85 -1.36
N GLY A 198 7.07 -5.24 -0.45
CA GLY A 198 7.36 -6.18 0.65
C GLY A 198 8.04 -5.57 1.88
N PHE A 199 8.50 -4.32 1.80
CA PHE A 199 9.24 -3.64 2.87
C PHE A 199 8.35 -2.97 3.93
N GLN A 200 7.02 -3.18 3.89
CA GLN A 200 6.10 -2.61 4.90
C GLN A 200 6.17 -3.33 6.25
N GLU A 201 6.94 -4.41 6.32
CA GLU A 201 7.12 -5.29 7.47
C GLU A 201 8.60 -5.74 7.51
N ALA A 202 9.17 -6.00 8.70
CA ALA A 202 10.61 -6.13 8.87
C ALA A 202 11.16 -7.56 8.84
N ARG A 203 10.34 -8.57 9.12
CA ARG A 203 10.73 -9.97 9.33
C ARG A 203 10.64 -10.84 8.08
N GLY A 204 9.71 -10.53 7.19
CA GLY A 204 9.46 -11.26 5.96
C GLY A 204 8.86 -12.66 6.19
N SER A 205 8.49 -13.32 5.10
CA SER A 205 8.14 -14.74 5.06
C SER A 205 8.17 -15.23 3.62
N HIS A 206 8.48 -16.52 3.44
CA HIS A 206 8.56 -17.16 2.12
C HIS A 206 7.19 -17.37 1.45
N SER A 207 6.11 -17.10 2.17
CA SER A 207 4.73 -17.16 1.66
C SER A 207 3.86 -16.07 2.28
N GLY A 208 2.80 -15.71 1.57
CA GLY A 208 1.73 -14.82 2.03
C GLY A 208 0.44 -15.58 2.35
N GLY A 209 -0.51 -14.85 2.90
CA GLY A 209 -1.88 -15.28 3.19
C GLY A 209 -2.89 -14.69 2.21
N ALA A 210 -4.01 -14.23 2.73
CA ALA A 210 -5.07 -13.62 1.93
C ALA A 210 -4.56 -12.39 1.15
N PHE A 211 -5.09 -12.18 -0.06
CA PHE A 211 -4.62 -11.13 -0.95
C PHE A 211 -5.77 -10.44 -1.70
N TYR A 212 -5.49 -9.27 -2.26
CA TYR A 212 -6.31 -8.65 -3.31
C TYR A 212 -5.40 -7.92 -4.29
N VAL A 213 -5.94 -7.63 -5.48
CA VAL A 213 -5.27 -6.82 -6.51
C VAL A 213 -5.99 -5.50 -6.65
N ALA A 214 -5.26 -4.43 -6.93
CA ALA A 214 -5.81 -3.09 -7.05
C ALA A 214 -5.13 -2.30 -8.16
N ASN A 215 -5.78 -1.22 -8.59
CA ASN A 215 -5.30 -0.28 -9.60
C ASN A 215 -5.08 -0.93 -10.99
N ILE A 216 -6.05 -1.74 -11.43
CA ILE A 216 -6.08 -2.36 -12.76
C ILE A 216 -7.38 -1.93 -13.42
N PHE A 217 -7.33 -1.43 -14.66
CA PHE A 217 -8.50 -0.88 -15.33
C PHE A 217 -9.61 -1.91 -15.52
N GLU A 218 -9.26 -3.16 -15.85
CA GLU A 218 -10.23 -4.24 -16.03
C GLU A 218 -10.90 -4.71 -14.73
N GLU A 219 -10.40 -4.27 -13.57
CA GLU A 219 -11.05 -4.46 -12.26
C GLU A 219 -11.85 -3.22 -11.84
N LEU A 220 -12.06 -2.23 -12.74
CA LEU A 220 -13.04 -1.17 -12.56
C LEU A 220 -14.42 -1.70 -12.95
N ASP A 221 -15.01 -2.51 -12.07
CA ASP A 221 -16.21 -3.30 -12.38
C ASP A 221 -17.35 -3.10 -11.36
N SER A 222 -17.09 -2.36 -10.28
CA SER A 222 -18.04 -2.10 -9.20
C SER A 222 -18.41 -0.62 -9.07
N PRO A 223 -19.64 -0.30 -8.64
CA PRO A 223 -20.01 1.08 -8.32
C PRO A 223 -19.06 1.72 -7.31
N ASN A 224 -18.80 3.02 -7.50
CA ASN A 224 -17.92 3.89 -6.75
C ASN A 224 -16.42 3.60 -6.87
N GLU A 225 -16.02 2.72 -7.78
CA GLU A 225 -14.62 2.50 -8.08
C GLU A 225 -14.05 3.57 -9.03
N TRP A 226 -12.74 3.79 -8.92
CA TRP A 226 -11.99 4.67 -9.82
C TRP A 226 -10.68 4.03 -10.30
N PHE A 227 -10.20 4.50 -11.45
CA PHE A 227 -8.90 4.15 -12.00
C PHE A 227 -8.28 5.39 -12.67
N LEU A 228 -6.98 5.60 -12.49
CA LEU A 228 -6.23 6.67 -13.15
C LEU A 228 -5.24 6.08 -14.16
N ASP A 229 -5.49 6.36 -15.43
CA ASP A 229 -4.50 6.14 -16.48
C ASP A 229 -3.53 7.33 -16.51
N LYS A 230 -2.34 7.11 -15.95
CA LYS A 230 -1.29 8.14 -15.89
C LYS A 230 -0.68 8.46 -17.25
N ASP A 231 -0.69 7.52 -18.21
CA ASP A 231 -0.13 7.74 -19.54
C ASP A 231 -0.99 8.73 -20.32
N THR A 232 -2.31 8.54 -20.26
CA THR A 232 -3.27 9.39 -20.97
C THR A 232 -3.82 10.54 -20.12
N ARG A 233 -3.39 10.64 -18.85
CA ARG A 233 -3.93 11.57 -17.84
C ARG A 233 -5.45 11.51 -17.70
N THR A 234 -6.01 10.31 -17.84
CA THR A 234 -7.46 10.09 -17.81
C THR A 234 -7.89 9.45 -16.50
N LEU A 235 -8.78 10.13 -15.78
CA LEU A 235 -9.47 9.55 -14.64
C LEU A 235 -10.74 8.86 -15.11
N TYR A 236 -10.90 7.61 -14.71
CA TYR A 236 -12.11 6.81 -14.91
C TYR A 236 -12.81 6.60 -13.57
N PHE A 237 -14.14 6.67 -13.58
CA PHE A 237 -14.96 6.49 -12.38
C PHE A 237 -16.28 5.82 -12.75
N MET A 238 -16.72 4.85 -11.95
CA MET A 238 -18.02 4.20 -12.10
C MET A 238 -19.00 4.74 -11.04
N PRO A 239 -19.86 5.73 -11.33
CA PRO A 239 -20.84 6.22 -10.37
C PRO A 239 -21.86 5.14 -9.96
N ASN A 240 -22.28 5.17 -8.70
CA ASN A 240 -23.50 4.51 -8.26
C ASN A 240 -24.73 5.39 -8.58
N GLU A 241 -25.24 5.26 -9.80
CA GLU A 241 -26.34 6.04 -10.39
C GLU A 241 -26.01 7.53 -10.64
N THR A 242 -25.82 8.32 -9.58
CA THR A 242 -25.61 9.77 -9.68
C THR A 242 -24.13 10.12 -9.56
N MET A 243 -23.68 11.09 -10.36
CA MET A 243 -22.31 11.60 -10.26
C MET A 243 -22.11 12.40 -8.96
N PRO A 244 -21.04 12.13 -8.20
CA PRO A 244 -20.62 12.96 -7.08
C PRO A 244 -20.26 14.38 -7.51
N GLN A 245 -20.23 15.30 -6.55
CA GLN A 245 -20.00 16.72 -6.83
C GLN A 245 -18.53 17.10 -6.68
N VAL A 246 -17.85 16.59 -5.65
CA VAL A 246 -16.51 17.02 -5.28
C VAL A 246 -15.52 15.88 -5.48
N PHE A 247 -14.50 16.13 -6.30
CA PHE A 247 -13.37 15.22 -6.50
C PHE A 247 -12.08 15.91 -6.08
N VAL A 248 -11.27 15.27 -5.24
CA VAL A 248 -9.99 15.79 -4.78
C VAL A 248 -8.90 14.73 -5.03
N ALA A 249 -7.83 15.11 -5.72
CA ALA A 249 -6.64 14.28 -5.89
C ALA A 249 -5.66 14.54 -4.74
N SER A 250 -5.13 13.48 -4.11
CA SER A 250 -4.03 13.63 -3.15
C SER A 250 -2.77 14.18 -3.82
N GLN A 251 -2.02 15.04 -3.13
CA GLN A 251 -0.79 15.66 -3.66
C GLN A 251 0.39 15.62 -2.68
N ILE A 252 0.15 15.51 -1.38
CA ILE A 252 1.21 15.37 -0.38
C ILE A 252 0.85 14.32 0.70
N PRO A 253 1.83 13.52 1.17
CA PRO A 253 1.59 12.48 2.17
C PRO A 253 1.64 13.00 3.63
N CYS A 254 2.30 14.13 3.88
CA CYS A 254 2.56 14.66 5.21
C CYS A 254 2.17 16.15 5.29
N LEU A 255 1.24 16.49 6.19
CA LEU A 255 0.78 17.87 6.38
C LEU A 255 1.59 18.64 7.42
N ILE A 256 2.02 17.96 8.48
CA ILE A 256 2.79 18.56 9.57
C ILE A 256 3.93 17.61 9.91
N SER A 257 5.16 18.09 9.75
CA SER A 257 6.36 17.39 10.19
C SER A 257 6.94 18.07 11.42
N ILE A 258 6.94 17.36 12.55
CA ILE A 258 7.58 17.80 13.80
C ILE A 258 8.82 16.94 13.98
N SER A 259 9.98 17.58 14.12
CA SER A 259 11.26 16.87 14.15
C SER A 259 12.23 17.60 15.06
N GLY A 260 12.81 16.87 16.02
CA GLY A 260 14.03 17.29 16.71
C GLY A 260 15.26 17.08 15.84
N SER A 261 16.39 17.66 16.21
CA SER A 261 17.66 17.44 15.48
C SER A 261 18.33 16.11 15.87
N ASN A 262 18.10 15.63 17.10
CA ASN A 262 18.58 14.36 17.65
C ASN A 262 17.80 13.98 18.93
N ASP A 263 18.16 12.86 19.57
CA ASP A 263 17.46 12.34 20.76
C ASP A 263 17.52 13.29 21.97
N GLU A 264 18.60 14.08 22.11
CA GLU A 264 18.76 15.08 23.18
C GLU A 264 18.06 16.41 22.84
N ASP A 265 17.92 16.73 21.56
CA ASP A 265 17.28 17.94 21.05
C ASP A 265 15.96 17.60 20.35
N SER A 266 15.06 17.02 21.13
CA SER A 266 13.73 16.61 20.68
C SER A 266 12.78 17.80 20.59
N ALA A 267 11.93 17.82 19.56
CA ALA A 267 10.83 18.78 19.48
C ALA A 267 9.81 18.47 20.60
N ASN A 268 9.65 19.41 21.53
CA ASN A 268 8.83 19.26 22.73
C ASN A 268 7.86 20.44 22.90
N ASN A 269 6.83 20.26 23.74
CA ASN A 269 5.82 21.28 24.06
C ASN A 269 5.01 21.79 22.85
N ILE A 270 4.59 20.90 21.95
CA ILE A 270 3.74 21.24 20.79
C ILE A 270 2.27 20.86 21.06
N LEU A 271 1.36 21.84 20.93
CA LEU A 271 -0.08 21.63 20.98
C LEU A 271 -0.71 21.78 19.60
N ILE A 272 -1.28 20.69 19.08
CA ILE A 272 -2.12 20.67 17.88
C ILE A 272 -3.52 20.27 18.30
N GLN A 273 -4.47 21.17 18.15
CA GLN A 273 -5.83 20.98 18.65
C GLN A 273 -6.86 21.52 17.65
N GLY A 274 -7.95 20.77 17.48
CA GLY A 274 -9.14 21.16 16.72
C GLY A 274 -8.92 21.35 15.22
N LEU A 275 -7.95 20.63 14.65
CA LEU A 275 -7.69 20.61 13.21
C LEU A 275 -8.15 19.27 12.62
N ILE A 276 -8.68 19.31 11.40
CA ILE A 276 -8.94 18.13 10.59
C ILE A 276 -7.82 17.97 9.58
N PHE A 277 -7.22 16.78 9.54
CA PHE A 277 -6.23 16.39 8.55
C PHE A 277 -6.87 15.40 7.57
N THR A 278 -6.77 15.66 6.27
CA THR A 278 -7.40 14.81 5.26
C THR A 278 -6.71 14.90 3.91
N GLN A 279 -7.16 14.07 2.97
CA GLN A 279 -6.84 14.17 1.54
C GLN A 279 -5.34 14.01 1.21
N THR A 280 -4.62 13.24 2.02
CA THR A 280 -3.18 12.98 1.85
C THR A 280 -2.91 11.77 0.95
N SER A 281 -1.71 11.73 0.39
CA SER A 281 -1.28 10.60 -0.43
C SER A 281 -0.95 9.39 0.44
N ASN A 282 -1.26 8.18 -0.03
CA ASN A 282 -0.81 6.96 0.64
C ASN A 282 0.72 6.84 0.61
N THR A 283 1.28 6.08 1.55
CA THR A 283 2.73 5.93 1.73
C THR A 283 3.23 4.50 1.59
N TYR A 284 2.39 3.53 1.21
CA TYR A 284 2.78 2.11 1.23
C TYR A 284 3.91 1.78 0.24
N MET A 285 4.11 2.58 -0.82
CA MET A 285 5.27 2.47 -1.71
C MET A 285 6.39 3.49 -1.42
N ARG A 286 6.34 4.23 -0.31
CA ARG A 286 7.46 5.09 0.10
C ARG A 286 8.55 4.26 0.76
N ASP A 287 9.64 4.90 1.14
CA ASP A 287 10.73 4.24 1.84
C ASP A 287 10.34 3.91 3.29
N TYR A 288 10.71 2.71 3.73
CA TYR A 288 10.49 2.23 5.09
C TYR A 288 11.82 1.96 5.79
N MET A 289 11.89 2.26 7.08
CA MET A 289 13.01 1.93 7.96
C MET A 289 12.63 0.82 8.93
N VAL A 290 13.62 0.05 9.38
CA VAL A 290 13.45 -0.87 10.52
C VAL A 290 14.13 -0.24 11.75
N PRO A 291 13.37 0.34 12.70
CA PRO A 291 13.95 1.11 13.80
C PRO A 291 14.43 0.23 14.97
N SER A 292 14.02 -1.03 15.04
CA SER A 292 14.28 -1.91 16.18
C SER A 292 14.36 -3.39 15.75
N GLY A 293 14.54 -4.30 16.71
CA GLY A 293 14.44 -5.74 16.46
C GLY A 293 13.01 -6.31 16.46
N GLY A 294 11.99 -5.45 16.45
CA GLY A 294 10.60 -5.90 16.27
C GLY A 294 10.28 -6.24 14.81
N ASP A 295 9.08 -6.76 14.58
CA ASP A 295 8.61 -7.22 13.26
C ASP A 295 8.11 -6.05 12.38
N TRP A 296 8.23 -4.81 12.87
CA TRP A 296 7.66 -3.63 12.21
C TRP A 296 8.70 -2.85 11.40
N ALA A 297 8.32 -2.49 10.18
CA ALA A 297 8.98 -1.43 9.42
C ALA A 297 8.09 -0.18 9.44
N VAL A 298 8.70 1.00 9.34
CA VAL A 298 8.00 2.28 9.52
C VAL A 298 8.38 3.25 8.41
N HIS A 299 7.38 3.86 7.79
CA HIS A 299 7.58 5.07 7.00
C HIS A 299 7.52 6.31 7.92
N ARG A 300 8.53 7.19 7.85
CA ARG A 300 8.49 8.49 8.53
C ARG A 300 7.77 9.50 7.63
N GLY A 301 6.49 9.77 7.91
CA GLY A 301 5.75 10.84 7.22
C GLY A 301 4.33 10.48 6.76
N GLY A 302 3.52 9.85 7.62
CA GLY A 302 2.08 9.70 7.40
C GLY A 302 1.28 10.84 8.02
N THR A 303 0.02 11.00 7.59
CA THR A 303 -0.98 11.92 8.17
C THR A 303 -2.20 11.14 8.60
#